data_AF-A0A816DEK3-F1
#
_entry.id   AF-A0A816DEK3-F1
#
_cell.length_a   1.000
_cell.length_b   1.000
_cell.length_c   1.000
_cell.angle_alpha   90.00
_cell.angle_beta   90.00
_cell.angle_gamma   90.00
#
_symmetry.space_group_name_H-M   'P 1'
#
loop_
_entity.id
_entity.type
_entity.pdbx_description
1 polymer ?
#
loop_
_entity_poly.entity_id
_entity_poly.type
_entity_poly.pdbx_seq_one_letter_code
_entity_poly.pdbx_strand_id
1 'polypeptide(L)'
;VVAKVKELVEPLMGIQDEKLSELKDQITQLEASLTDQNLFVSKLENNVKILKDKSNHLEQYGRLDNLRIHNVLEIHDEDVLNIVMNFATQMKVELHSHSISVCHRTGQAKKIN
;
A
#
# COMPACT_ATOMS: atom_id res chain seq x y z
N VAL A 1 -56.93 16.49 38.78
CA VAL A 1 -55.71 15.65 38.63
C VAL A 1 -55.57 15.16 37.19
N VAL A 2 -56.54 14.44 36.64
CA VAL A 2 -56.49 13.88 35.26
C VAL A 2 -56.26 14.94 34.16
N ALA A 3 -56.96 16.08 34.18
CA ALA A 3 -56.78 17.14 33.19
C ALA A 3 -55.36 17.76 33.20
N LYS A 4 -54.80 17.97 34.40
CA LYS A 4 -53.45 18.50 34.61
C LYS A 4 -52.34 17.54 34.18
N VAL A 5 -52.59 16.23 34.30
CA VAL A 5 -51.70 15.19 33.78
C VAL A 5 -51.73 15.18 32.25
N LYS A 6 -52.90 15.35 31.65
CA LYS A 6 -53.06 15.39 30.18
C LYS A 6 -52.32 16.57 29.54
N GLU A 7 -52.43 17.77 30.13
CA GLU A 7 -51.70 18.97 29.70
C GLU A 7 -50.18 18.83 29.75
N LEU A 8 -49.65 17.99 30.65
CA LEU A 8 -48.22 17.76 30.78
C LEU A 8 -47.70 16.65 29.85
N VAL A 9 -48.53 15.66 29.52
CA VAL A 9 -48.13 14.48 28.74
C VAL A 9 -48.12 14.76 27.23
N GLU A 10 -49.08 15.51 26.70
CA GLU A 10 -49.15 15.81 25.26
C GLU A 10 -47.90 16.54 24.72
N PRO A 11 -47.36 17.57 25.39
CA PRO A 11 -46.11 18.22 24.96
C PRO A 11 -44.89 17.31 25.04
N LEU A 12 -44.83 16.44 26.06
CA LEU A 12 -43.74 15.47 26.23
C LEU A 12 -43.71 14.43 25.10
N MET A 13 -44.89 13.98 24.65
CA MET A 13 -45.00 13.08 23.50
C MET A 13 -44.55 13.76 22.20
N GLY A 14 -44.96 15.02 21.96
CA GLY A 14 -44.52 15.78 20.79
C GLY A 14 -43.00 15.96 20.73
N ILE A 15 -42.36 16.25 21.86
CA ILE A 15 -40.89 16.37 21.96
C ILE A 15 -40.21 15.01 21.70
N GLN A 16 -40.80 13.90 22.15
CA GLN A 16 -40.28 12.56 21.89
C GLN A 16 -40.37 12.21 20.41
N ASP A 17 -41.48 12.53 19.74
CA ASP A 17 -41.68 12.26 18.32
C ASP A 17 -40.73 13.08 17.44
N GLU A 18 -40.51 14.36 17.78
CA GLU A 18 -39.57 15.23 17.08
C GLU A 18 -38.12 14.71 17.21
N LYS A 19 -37.69 14.37 18.43
CA LYS A 19 -36.36 13.77 18.65
C LYS A 19 -36.20 12.42 17.95
N LEU A 20 -37.25 11.60 17.91
CA LEU A 20 -37.23 10.32 17.22
C LEU A 20 -37.09 10.52 15.70
N SER A 21 -37.73 11.54 15.14
CA SER A 21 -37.59 11.91 13.73
C SER A 21 -36.16 12.37 13.44
N GLU A 22 -35.61 13.27 14.26
CA GLU A 22 -34.25 13.79 14.09
C GLU A 22 -33.19 12.67 14.18
N LEU A 23 -33.36 11.73 15.12
CA LEU A 23 -32.50 10.55 15.23
C LEU A 23 -32.57 9.65 14.00
N LYS A 24 -33.77 9.47 13.42
CA LYS A 24 -33.94 8.68 12.19
C LYS A 24 -33.22 9.33 11.01
N ASP A 25 -33.36 10.65 10.86
CA ASP A 25 -32.70 11.39 9.79
C ASP A 25 -31.16 11.33 9.93
N GLN A 26 -30.64 11.45 11.15
CA GLN A 26 -29.21 11.30 11.43
C GLN A 26 -28.71 9.88 11.10
N ILE A 27 -29.46 8.84 11.46
CA ILE A 27 -29.12 7.44 11.12
C ILE A 27 -29.05 7.27 9.60
N THR A 28 -30.06 7.76 8.87
CA THR A 28 -30.08 7.67 7.40
C THR A 28 -28.90 8.41 6.76
N GLN A 29 -28.52 9.58 7.27
CA GLN A 29 -27.35 10.31 6.79
C GLN A 29 -26.04 9.55 7.06
N LEU A 30 -25.90 8.95 8.24
CA LEU A 30 -24.73 8.13 8.59
C LEU A 30 -24.64 6.88 7.74
N GLU A 31 -25.75 6.20 7.46
CA GLU A 31 -25.80 5.03 6.58
C GLU A 31 -25.39 5.36 5.14
N ALA A 32 -25.86 6.51 4.61
CA ALA A 32 -25.44 7.00 3.31
C ALA A 32 -23.92 7.30 3.29
N SER A 33 -23.42 8.02 4.30
CA SER A 33 -22.01 8.37 4.40
C SER A 33 -21.12 7.12 4.53
N LEU A 34 -21.53 6.12 5.31
CA LEU A 34 -20.83 4.85 5.44
C LEU A 34 -20.76 4.09 4.11
N THR A 35 -21.86 4.11 3.34
CA THR A 35 -21.90 3.49 2.02
C THR A 35 -20.92 4.16 1.06
N ASP A 36 -20.90 5.50 1.01
CA ASP A 36 -19.97 6.26 0.18
C ASP A 36 -18.51 6.00 0.57
N GLN A 37 -18.22 5.96 1.87
CA GLN A 37 -16.89 5.64 2.38
C GLN A 37 -16.45 4.23 1.98
N ASN A 38 -17.34 3.23 2.09
CA ASN A 38 -17.03 1.86 1.70
C ASN A 38 -16.72 1.75 0.20
N LEU A 39 -17.48 2.45 -0.65
CA LEU A 39 -17.20 2.51 -2.09
C LEU A 39 -15.85 3.18 -2.38
N PHE A 40 -15.53 4.25 -1.68
CA PHE A 40 -14.26 4.94 -1.82
C PHE A 40 -13.07 4.07 -1.39
N VAL A 41 -13.18 3.38 -0.26
CA VAL A 41 -12.18 2.43 0.22
C VAL A 41 -11.95 1.32 -0.80
N SER A 42 -13.01 0.69 -1.31
CA SER A 42 -12.91 -0.37 -2.31
C SER A 42 -12.21 0.12 -3.60
N LYS A 43 -12.50 1.35 -4.04
CA LYS A 43 -11.82 1.97 -5.18
C LYS A 43 -10.32 2.17 -4.92
N LEU A 44 -9.95 2.64 -3.72
CA LEU A 44 -8.56 2.81 -3.34
C LEU A 44 -7.81 1.48 -3.26
N GLU A 45 -8.41 0.45 -2.68
CA GLU A 45 -7.84 -0.90 -2.61
C GLU A 45 -7.55 -1.45 -4.01
N ASN A 46 -8.49 -1.27 -4.94
CA ASN A 46 -8.29 -1.67 -6.34
C ASN A 46 -7.16 -0.88 -7.00
N ASN A 47 -7.08 0.43 -6.77
CA ASN A 47 -5.98 1.26 -7.29
C ASN A 47 -4.62 0.81 -6.75
N VAL A 48 -4.53 0.52 -5.44
CA VAL A 48 -3.31 0.02 -4.80
C VAL A 48 -2.90 -1.31 -5.44
N LYS A 49 -3.85 -2.23 -5.67
CA LYS A 49 -3.58 -3.50 -6.35
C LYS A 49 -3.02 -3.28 -7.76
N ILE A 50 -3.68 -2.45 -8.58
CA ILE A 50 -3.24 -2.15 -9.94
C ILE A 50 -1.84 -1.53 -9.95
N LEU A 51 -1.57 -0.58 -9.04
CA LEU A 51 -0.26 0.06 -8.94
C LEU A 51 0.82 -0.93 -8.50
N LYS A 52 0.51 -1.82 -7.56
CA LYS A 52 1.42 -2.88 -7.12
C LYS A 52 1.77 -3.83 -8.27
N ASP A 53 0.77 -4.25 -9.05
CA ASP A 53 0.98 -5.12 -10.20
C ASP A 53 1.83 -4.42 -11.28
N LYS A 54 1.56 -3.14 -11.56
CA LYS A 54 2.39 -2.33 -12.46
C LYS A 54 3.83 -2.17 -11.95
N SER A 55 4.01 -1.90 -10.66
CA SER A 55 5.34 -1.78 -10.04
C SER A 55 6.11 -3.08 -10.17
N ASN A 56 5.48 -4.22 -9.87
CA ASN A 56 6.10 -5.54 -10.03
C ASN A 56 6.48 -5.82 -11.49
N HIS A 57 5.62 -5.44 -12.43
CA HIS A 57 5.89 -5.62 -13.86
C HIS A 57 7.07 -4.77 -14.33
N LEU A 58 7.13 -3.50 -13.92
CA LEU A 58 8.26 -2.62 -14.22
C LEU A 58 9.57 -3.11 -13.56
N GLU A 59 9.51 -3.61 -12.33
CA GLU A 59 10.66 -4.24 -11.69
C GLU A 59 11.14 -5.48 -12.44
N GLN A 60 10.24 -6.31 -12.99
CA GLN A 60 10.63 -7.48 -13.78
C GLN A 60 11.44 -7.07 -15.01
N TYR A 61 11.02 -6.04 -15.73
CA TYR A 61 11.81 -5.52 -16.86
C TYR A 61 13.16 -4.96 -16.42
N GLY A 62 13.20 -4.27 -15.27
CA GLY A 62 14.46 -3.87 -14.66
C GLY A 62 15.35 -5.08 -14.33
N ARG A 63 14.78 -6.21 -13.87
CA ARG A 63 15.54 -7.40 -13.48
C ARG A 63 16.07 -8.22 -14.67
N LEU A 64 15.42 -8.17 -15.84
CA LEU A 64 15.84 -8.95 -17.01
C LEU A 64 17.24 -8.55 -17.51
N ASP A 65 17.60 -7.28 -17.40
CA ASP A 65 18.92 -6.75 -17.79
C ASP A 65 19.90 -6.64 -16.61
N ASN A 66 19.57 -7.21 -15.45
CA ASN A 66 20.39 -7.16 -14.25
C ASN A 66 20.85 -8.55 -13.83
N LEU A 67 22.16 -8.69 -13.61
CA LEU A 67 22.76 -9.89 -13.02
C LEU A 67 23.02 -9.66 -11.53
N ARG A 68 22.61 -10.61 -10.68
CA ARG A 68 22.97 -10.61 -9.26
C ARG A 68 23.96 -11.72 -8.95
N ILE A 69 25.12 -11.34 -8.42
CA ILE A 69 26.15 -12.27 -7.97
C ILE A 69 26.06 -12.36 -6.44
N HIS A 70 25.90 -13.58 -5.92
CA HIS A 70 25.80 -13.84 -4.48
C HIS A 70 27.13 -14.31 -3.89
N ASN A 71 27.29 -14.16 -2.58
CA ASN A 71 28.42 -14.68 -1.80
C ASN A 71 29.81 -14.16 -2.23
N VAL A 72 29.86 -12.95 -2.78
CA VAL A 72 31.11 -12.27 -3.09
C VAL A 72 31.63 -11.63 -1.79
N LEU A 73 32.83 -12.01 -1.36
CA LEU A 73 33.49 -11.43 -0.18
C LEU A 73 33.62 -9.91 -0.34
N GLU A 74 33.33 -9.17 0.72
CA GLU A 74 33.49 -7.70 0.75
C GLU A 74 34.92 -7.35 1.20
N ILE A 75 35.58 -6.48 0.43
CA ILE A 75 36.95 -6.03 0.68
C ILE A 75 36.95 -4.50 0.67
N HIS A 76 37.78 -3.88 1.53
CA HIS A 76 37.95 -2.43 1.55
C HIS A 76 38.56 -1.95 0.22
N ASP A 77 38.07 -0.82 -0.31
CA ASP A 77 38.45 -0.24 -1.61
C ASP A 77 38.37 -1.23 -2.79
N GLU A 78 37.32 -2.03 -2.81
CA GLU A 78 37.11 -2.99 -3.89
C GLU A 78 36.77 -2.35 -5.25
N ASP A 79 37.33 -2.95 -6.30
CA ASP A 79 36.92 -2.66 -7.67
C ASP A 79 35.81 -3.65 -8.08
N VAL A 80 34.57 -3.23 -7.86
CA VAL A 80 33.37 -4.02 -8.12
C VAL A 80 33.28 -4.44 -9.60
N LEU A 81 33.70 -3.57 -10.52
CA LEU A 81 33.66 -3.87 -11.95
C LEU A 81 34.62 -5.02 -12.28
N ASN A 82 35.85 -4.94 -11.79
CA ASN A 82 36.84 -6.00 -11.99
C ASN A 82 36.39 -7.34 -11.36
N ILE A 83 35.75 -7.30 -10.19
CA ILE A 83 35.17 -8.50 -9.57
C ILE A 83 34.12 -9.14 -10.48
N VAL A 84 33.20 -8.35 -11.05
CA VAL A 84 32.16 -8.83 -11.97
C VAL A 84 32.77 -9.42 -13.24
N MET A 85 33.74 -8.74 -13.84
CA MET A 85 34.42 -9.20 -15.07
C MET A 85 35.19 -10.50 -14.84
N ASN A 86 35.87 -10.64 -13.70
CA ASN A 86 36.56 -11.86 -13.32
C ASN A 86 35.58 -13.02 -13.11
N PHE A 87 34.44 -12.75 -12.46
CA PHE A 87 33.39 -13.74 -12.27
C PHE A 87 32.79 -14.21 -13.61
N ALA A 88 32.47 -13.28 -14.52
CA ALA A 88 31.97 -13.62 -15.85
C ALA A 88 32.96 -14.50 -16.62
N THR A 89 34.25 -14.16 -16.58
CA THR A 89 35.33 -14.95 -17.19
C THR A 89 35.39 -16.37 -16.63
N GLN A 90 35.32 -16.53 -15.30
CA GLN A 90 35.30 -17.85 -14.65
C GLN A 90 34.10 -18.69 -15.05
N MET A 91 32.95 -18.05 -15.27
CA MET A 91 31.72 -18.68 -15.72
C MET A 91 31.69 -18.93 -17.25
N LYS A 92 32.77 -18.59 -17.97
CA LYS A 92 32.87 -18.65 -19.44
C LYS A 92 31.78 -17.85 -20.15
N VAL A 93 31.35 -16.75 -19.54
CA VAL A 93 30.44 -15.77 -20.13
C VAL A 93 31.26 -14.65 -20.73
N GLU A 94 31.07 -14.41 -22.03
CA GLU A 94 31.69 -13.27 -22.71
C GLU A 94 30.97 -12.00 -22.29
N LEU A 95 31.66 -11.18 -21.48
CA LEU A 95 31.16 -9.90 -20.99
C LEU A 95 32.23 -8.84 -21.23
N HIS A 96 31.82 -7.70 -21.76
CA HIS A 96 32.70 -6.54 -21.97
C HIS A 96 32.34 -5.43 -20.99
N SER A 97 33.34 -4.66 -20.54
CA SER A 97 33.13 -3.59 -19.56
C SER A 97 32.19 -2.50 -20.05
N HIS A 98 32.23 -2.17 -21.35
CA HIS A 98 31.32 -1.19 -21.96
C HIS A 98 29.86 -1.69 -22.07
N SER A 99 29.62 -2.98 -21.87
CA SER A 99 28.28 -3.56 -21.83
C SER A 99 27.66 -3.48 -20.43
N ILE A 100 28.40 -3.01 -19.43
CA ILE A 100 27.95 -2.86 -18.05
C ILE A 100 27.65 -1.38 -17.81
N SER A 101 26.38 -1.03 -17.74
CA SER A 101 25.96 0.36 -17.47
C SER A 101 26.28 0.79 -16.03
N VAL A 102 25.99 -0.07 -15.05
CA VAL A 102 26.22 0.17 -13.62
C VAL A 102 26.55 -1.15 -12.94
N CYS A 103 27.52 -1.14 -12.03
CA CYS A 103 27.78 -2.24 -11.11
C CYS A 103 27.99 -1.67 -9.70
N HIS A 104 27.38 -2.30 -8.70
CA HIS A 104 27.48 -1.87 -7.31
C HIS A 104 27.09 -3.01 -6.37
N ARG A 105 27.50 -2.89 -5.10
CA ARG A 105 27.02 -3.77 -4.04
C ARG A 105 25.58 -3.46 -3.71
N THR A 106 24.74 -4.49 -3.68
CA THR A 106 23.43 -4.38 -3.03
C THR A 106 23.63 -4.60 -1.55
N GLY A 107 23.24 -3.65 -0.70
CA GLY A 107 23.35 -3.78 0.75
C GLY A 107 22.69 -5.06 1.29
N GLN A 108 23.05 -5.47 2.52
CA GLN A 108 22.44 -6.63 3.14
C GLN A 108 20.93 -6.42 3.29
N ALA A 109 20.14 -7.34 2.75
CA ALA A 109 18.72 -7.38 3.04
C ALA A 109 18.57 -7.60 4.54
N LYS A 110 18.11 -6.59 5.29
CA LYS A 110 17.70 -6.78 6.68
C LYS A 110 16.67 -7.90 6.68
N LYS A 111 16.98 -9.02 7.34
CA LYS A 111 15.95 -10.01 7.69
C LYS A 111 14.95 -9.28 8.58
N ILE A 112 13.75 -9.07 8.05
CA ILE A 112 12.60 -8.70 8.86
C ILE A 112 12.26 -9.99 9.61
N ASN A 113 12.62 -10.04 10.90
CA ASN A 113 12.19 -11.09 11.82
C ASN A 113 10.72 -10.90 12.16
#